data_AF-M7BJ19-F1
#
_entry.id   AF-M7BJ19-F1
#
_cell.length_a   1.000
_cell.length_b   1.000
_cell.length_c   1.000
_cell.angle_alpha   90.00
_cell.angle_beta   90.00
_cell.angle_gamma   90.00
#
_symmetry.space_group_name_H-M   'P 1'
#
loop_
_entity.id
_entity.type
_entity.pdbx_description
1 polymer ?
#
loop_
_entity_poly.entity_id
_entity_poly.type
_entity_poly.pdbx_seq_one_letter_code
_entity_poly.pdbx_strand_id
1 'polypeptide(L)'
;MALLKRVEELAEETEELAEEFNNLFNVIPSSTLARVALPVHPGVLKIAKSVWQTPSYIPPTSKKVENKYYVLAKRFEYLYAHPPAGSLVVSIIKERDRQVQASGTPKNKDARRLDLFGRKVYSVASLQVWVSNHQALLGRFNFNLWDSISKFKEGLPQDQAQEFATFMDAGKEVTRGTLQMAWEATVSAARMVISAVVMRWSSWLQCSRLSQEMQTTLQDLPFEGEGLLELTDAQLHCLKDSRATLWSLGLHTPQQIRKPFQPLSPLPPSRSWGIPQSISYRRKEKVKGFK
;
A
#
# COMPACT_ATOMS: atom_id res chain seq x y z
N MET A 1 35.77 -5.99 23.46
CA MET A 1 34.91 -5.25 24.41
C MET A 1 34.47 -3.88 23.89
N ALA A 2 35.33 -3.05 23.28
CA ALA A 2 34.94 -1.69 22.83
C ALA A 2 33.81 -1.63 21.77
N LEU A 3 33.65 -2.68 20.95
CA LEU A 3 32.56 -2.78 19.95
C LEU A 3 31.21 -3.18 20.56
N LEU A 4 31.21 -3.97 21.63
CA LEU A 4 29.97 -4.33 22.34
C LEU A 4 29.42 -3.12 23.09
N LYS A 5 30.29 -2.31 23.69
CA LYS A 5 29.92 -1.07 24.37
C LYS A 5 29.27 -0.03 23.43
N ARG A 6 29.76 0.10 22.18
CA ARG A 6 29.11 0.97 21.17
C ARG A 6 27.76 0.45 20.68
N VAL A 7 27.55 -0.87 20.71
CA VAL A 7 26.27 -1.47 20.32
C VAL A 7 25.24 -1.33 21.44
N GLU A 8 25.67 -1.40 22.71
CA GLU A 8 24.85 -1.06 23.87
C GLU A 8 24.49 0.43 23.91
N GLU A 9 25.44 1.34 23.66
CA GLU A 9 25.19 2.80 23.58
C GLU A 9 24.19 3.14 22.45
N LEU A 10 24.28 2.50 21.28
CA LEU A 10 23.30 2.65 20.19
C LEU A 10 21.93 2.06 20.55
N ALA A 11 21.88 0.99 21.34
CA ALA A 11 20.62 0.37 21.77
C ALA A 11 19.90 1.21 22.84
N GLU A 12 20.65 1.86 23.74
CA GLU A 12 20.15 2.83 24.73
C GLU A 12 19.64 4.11 24.03
N GLU A 13 20.34 4.63 23.02
CA GLU A 13 19.85 5.72 22.15
C GLU A 13 18.55 5.34 21.43
N THR A 14 18.33 4.05 21.15
CA THR A 14 17.10 3.57 20.48
C THR A 14 15.89 3.58 21.42
N GLU A 15 16.10 3.47 22.74
CA GLU A 15 15.05 3.51 23.76
C GLU A 15 14.68 4.95 24.13
N GLU A 16 15.66 5.87 24.18
CA GLU A 16 15.42 7.31 24.34
C GLU A 16 14.70 7.92 23.10
N LEU A 17 15.03 7.43 21.90
CA LEU A 17 14.30 7.74 20.67
C LEU A 17 12.82 7.36 20.74
N ALA A 18 12.46 6.29 21.46
CA ALA A 18 11.07 5.82 21.58
C ALA A 18 10.16 6.81 22.34
N GLU A 19 10.70 7.53 23.34
CA GLU A 19 9.97 8.64 23.99
C GLU A 19 9.92 9.89 23.10
N GLU A 20 10.95 10.13 22.28
CA GLU A 20 10.98 11.24 21.31
C GLU A 20 9.97 11.03 20.16
N PHE A 21 9.71 9.77 19.77
CA PHE A 21 8.71 9.41 18.74
C PHE A 21 7.30 9.88 19.10
N ASN A 22 6.89 9.78 20.37
CA ASN A 22 5.58 10.26 20.83
C ASN A 22 5.45 11.79 20.74
N ASN A 23 6.58 12.51 20.64
CA ASN A 23 6.63 13.96 20.56
C ASN A 23 6.97 14.51 19.17
N LEU A 24 7.21 13.64 18.19
CA LEU A 24 7.69 14.00 16.85
C LEU A 24 6.79 15.03 16.16
N PHE A 25 5.47 14.83 16.28
CA PHE A 25 4.45 15.66 15.65
C PHE A 25 3.75 16.64 16.61
N ASN A 26 4.12 16.68 17.89
CA ASN A 26 3.45 17.54 18.89
C ASN A 26 3.69 19.04 18.67
N VAL A 27 4.63 19.40 17.80
CA VAL A 27 4.88 20.80 17.37
C VAL A 27 4.00 21.24 16.22
N ILE A 28 3.26 20.31 15.59
CA ILE A 28 2.26 20.66 14.59
C ILE A 28 1.05 21.22 15.34
N PRO A 29 0.58 22.43 15.01
CA PRO A 29 -0.62 22.98 15.61
C PRO A 29 -1.84 22.12 15.26
N SER A 30 -2.78 22.00 16.20
CA SER A 30 -4.07 21.33 15.96
C SER A 30 -4.96 22.11 14.98
N SER A 31 -4.63 23.37 14.70
CA SER A 31 -5.29 24.21 13.71
C SER A 31 -4.73 23.95 12.31
N THR A 32 -5.64 23.92 11.32
CA THR A 32 -5.30 23.76 9.90
C THR A 32 -4.34 24.87 9.48
N LEU A 33 -3.08 24.51 9.16
CA LEU A 33 -2.13 25.42 8.52
C LEU A 33 -2.82 26.02 7.28
N ALA A 34 -2.73 27.34 7.09
CA ALA A 34 -3.34 27.99 5.93
C ALA A 34 -2.89 27.27 4.65
N ARG A 35 -3.84 26.86 3.81
CA ARG A 35 -3.56 26.10 2.57
C ARG A 35 -2.82 27.01 1.59
N VAL A 36 -1.50 27.06 1.68
CA VAL A 36 -0.66 27.77 0.72
C VAL A 36 -0.54 26.89 -0.52
N ALA A 37 -1.16 27.32 -1.62
CA ALA A 37 -1.02 26.67 -2.91
C ALA A 37 0.36 27.03 -3.50
N LEU A 38 1.33 26.12 -3.36
CA LEU A 38 2.64 26.26 -3.99
C LEU A 38 2.59 25.76 -5.44
N PRO A 39 3.22 26.45 -6.41
CA PRO A 39 3.31 25.97 -7.78
C PRO A 39 4.16 24.69 -7.86
N VAL A 40 3.78 23.76 -8.74
CA VAL A 40 4.54 22.53 -8.97
C VAL A 40 5.87 22.87 -9.64
N HIS A 41 6.98 22.53 -8.98
CA HIS A 41 8.31 22.77 -9.52
C HIS A 41 8.54 22.00 -10.84
N PRO A 42 9.05 22.62 -11.92
CA PRO A 42 9.20 21.96 -13.22
C PRO A 42 10.06 20.69 -13.20
N GLY A 43 11.08 20.65 -12.34
CA GLY A 43 11.91 19.46 -12.14
C GLY A 43 11.14 18.27 -11.57
N VAL A 44 10.21 18.51 -10.64
CA VAL A 44 9.34 17.47 -10.07
C VAL A 44 8.41 16.93 -11.15
N LEU A 45 7.80 17.82 -11.94
CA LEU A 45 6.93 17.43 -13.05
C LEU A 45 7.68 16.60 -14.10
N LYS A 46 8.94 16.95 -14.40
CA LYS A 46 9.77 16.20 -15.35
C LYS A 46 10.01 14.76 -14.88
N ILE A 47 10.30 14.56 -13.59
CA ILE A 47 10.49 13.23 -13.00
C ILE A 47 9.17 12.43 -13.04
N ALA A 48 8.05 13.06 -12.66
CA ALA A 48 6.75 12.41 -12.70
C ALA A 48 6.39 11.95 -14.13
N LYS A 49 6.57 12.84 -15.12
CA LYS A 49 6.33 12.55 -16.53
C LYS A 49 7.19 11.41 -17.07
N SER A 50 8.44 11.26 -16.62
CA SER A 50 9.31 10.16 -17.08
C SER A 50 8.84 8.81 -16.54
N VAL A 51 8.37 8.76 -15.28
CA VAL A 51 7.78 7.56 -14.68
C VAL A 51 6.48 7.15 -15.38
N TRP A 52 5.66 8.13 -15.79
CA TRP A 52 4.37 7.86 -16.44
C TRP A 52 4.45 7.36 -17.90
N GLN A 53 5.62 7.41 -18.55
CA GLN A 53 5.75 7.02 -19.96
C GLN A 53 5.47 5.52 -20.21
N THR A 54 5.57 4.66 -19.19
CA THR A 54 5.30 3.22 -19.34
C THR A 54 4.43 2.70 -18.20
N PRO A 55 3.10 2.95 -18.23
CA PRO A 55 2.19 2.60 -17.14
C PRO A 55 2.15 1.09 -16.84
N SER A 56 2.39 0.26 -17.85
CA SER A 56 2.43 -1.21 -17.75
C SER A 56 3.74 -1.72 -17.12
N TYR A 57 4.81 -0.93 -17.15
CA TYR A 57 6.11 -1.28 -16.59
C TYR A 57 6.42 -0.38 -15.39
N ILE A 58 5.85 -0.71 -14.23
CA ILE A 58 6.30 -0.16 -12.96
C ILE A 58 7.55 -0.96 -12.55
N PRO A 59 8.77 -0.40 -12.63
CA PRO A 59 9.95 -1.09 -12.16
C PRO A 59 9.82 -1.32 -10.65
N PRO A 60 10.33 -2.46 -10.13
CA PRO A 60 10.42 -2.64 -8.69
C PRO A 60 11.24 -1.50 -8.08
N THR A 61 10.91 -1.14 -6.85
CA THR A 61 11.68 -0.17 -6.07
C THR A 61 13.15 -0.61 -6.06
N SER A 62 14.06 0.33 -6.30
CA SER A 62 15.49 0.02 -6.29
C SER A 62 15.93 -0.30 -4.87
N LYS A 63 16.52 -1.49 -4.66
CA LYS A 63 17.11 -1.89 -3.37
C LYS A 63 18.12 -0.87 -2.83
N LYS A 64 18.82 -0.16 -3.72
CA LYS A 64 19.76 0.89 -3.33
C LYS A 64 19.06 2.04 -2.60
N VAL A 65 17.84 2.39 -3.02
CA VAL A 65 17.04 3.44 -2.38
C VAL A 65 16.44 2.94 -1.09
N GLU A 66 15.95 1.70 -1.05
CA GLU A 66 15.48 1.07 0.20
C GLU A 66 16.58 1.06 1.27
N ASN A 67 17.80 0.67 0.91
CA ASN A 67 18.95 0.67 1.83
C ASN A 67 19.33 2.07 2.36
N LYS A 68 19.00 3.15 1.62
CA LYS A 68 19.30 4.51 2.07
C LYS A 68 18.42 4.95 3.24
N TYR A 69 17.18 4.45 3.29
CA TYR A 69 16.18 4.80 4.28
C TYR A 69 15.85 3.63 5.22
N TYR A 70 16.74 2.63 5.28
CA TYR A 70 16.55 1.44 6.08
C TYR A 70 16.82 1.73 7.56
N VAL A 71 15.83 1.53 8.42
CA VAL A 71 15.89 1.64 9.88
C VAL A 71 15.61 0.28 10.50
N LEU A 72 16.65 -0.44 10.95
CA LEU A 72 16.47 -1.74 11.58
C LEU A 72 15.76 -1.60 12.93
N ALA A 73 14.43 -1.61 12.93
CA ALA A 73 13.60 -1.53 14.12
C ALA A 73 12.76 -2.80 14.24
N LYS A 74 12.93 -3.50 15.38
CA LYS A 74 12.41 -4.83 15.69
C LYS A 74 10.86 -4.98 15.74
N ARG A 75 10.14 -3.91 15.39
CA ARG A 75 8.67 -3.82 15.44
C ARG A 75 8.05 -3.41 14.09
N PHE A 76 8.86 -3.22 13.05
CA PHE A 76 8.43 -2.72 11.75
C PHE A 76 8.91 -3.60 10.60
N GLU A 77 9.28 -4.85 10.87
CA GLU A 77 9.73 -5.85 9.89
C GLU A 77 8.72 -6.05 8.76
N TYR A 78 7.43 -5.93 9.08
CA TYR A 78 6.36 -6.05 8.10
C TYR A 78 6.47 -4.99 6.99
N LEU A 79 7.00 -3.80 7.26
CA LEU A 79 7.22 -2.76 6.24
C LEU A 79 8.47 -3.03 5.37
N TYR A 80 9.31 -4.00 5.73
CA TYR A 80 10.53 -4.36 4.99
C TYR A 80 10.37 -5.60 4.12
N ALA A 81 9.52 -6.52 4.55
CA ALA A 81 9.23 -7.74 3.81
C ALA A 81 7.79 -7.68 3.29
N HIS A 82 7.55 -8.20 2.10
CA HIS A 82 6.17 -8.49 1.74
C HIS A 82 5.61 -9.47 2.76
N PRO A 83 4.45 -9.17 3.39
CA PRO A 83 3.81 -10.12 4.26
C PRO A 83 3.69 -11.44 3.47
N PRO A 84 4.24 -12.54 4.03
CA PRO A 84 4.19 -13.81 3.34
C PRO A 84 2.71 -14.12 3.09
N ALA A 85 2.46 -14.90 2.05
CA ALA A 85 1.19 -15.59 1.93
C ALA A 85 1.18 -16.71 3.00
N GLY A 86 1.28 -16.34 4.27
CA GLY A 86 1.14 -17.22 5.43
C GLY A 86 -0.35 -17.38 5.68
N SER A 87 -0.82 -18.64 5.69
CA SER A 87 -2.13 -19.06 6.22
C SER A 87 -2.58 -20.43 5.70
N LEU A 88 -3.43 -21.07 6.50
CA LEU A 88 -4.36 -22.15 6.15
C LEU A 88 -5.06 -21.96 4.79
N VAL A 89 -5.37 -20.74 4.35
CA VAL A 89 -5.96 -20.50 3.01
C VAL A 89 -4.98 -20.90 1.91
N VAL A 90 -3.70 -20.55 2.05
CA VAL A 90 -2.65 -20.94 1.10
C VAL A 90 -2.39 -22.44 1.18
N SER A 91 -2.47 -23.06 2.36
CA SER A 91 -2.37 -24.51 2.48
C SER A 91 -3.60 -25.22 1.92
N ILE A 92 -4.83 -24.76 2.17
CA ILE A 92 -6.10 -25.26 1.57
C ILE A 92 -6.03 -25.16 0.04
N ILE A 93 -5.55 -24.03 -0.50
CA ILE A 93 -5.35 -23.86 -1.94
C ILE A 93 -4.31 -24.86 -2.46
N LYS A 94 -3.17 -25.04 -1.75
CA LYS A 94 -2.13 -26.02 -2.11
C LYS A 94 -2.60 -27.48 -1.98
N GLU A 95 -3.42 -27.81 -0.99
CA GLU A 95 -3.99 -29.14 -0.73
C GLU A 95 -5.00 -29.49 -1.83
N ARG A 96 -5.85 -28.53 -2.23
CA ARG A 96 -6.73 -28.66 -3.39
C ARG A 96 -5.96 -28.76 -4.68
N ASP A 97 -4.90 -27.96 -4.83
CA ASP A 97 -4.04 -28.01 -6.00
C ASP A 97 -3.18 -29.28 -6.04
N ARG A 98 -2.99 -30.00 -4.92
CA ARG A 98 -2.39 -31.34 -4.94
C ARG A 98 -3.25 -32.37 -5.66
N GLN A 99 -4.56 -32.14 -5.83
CA GLN A 99 -5.40 -32.97 -6.73
C GLN A 99 -5.17 -32.65 -8.22
N VAL A 100 -4.60 -31.49 -8.57
CA VAL A 100 -4.19 -31.10 -9.94
C VAL A 100 -2.99 -30.12 -9.86
N GLN A 101 -1.77 -30.64 -9.63
CA GLN A 101 -0.47 -29.92 -9.55
C GLN A 101 -0.38 -28.58 -8.74
N ALA A 102 0.50 -28.58 -7.73
CA ALA A 102 0.72 -27.48 -6.78
C ALA A 102 1.57 -26.32 -7.33
N SER A 103 1.06 -25.08 -7.26
CA SER A 103 1.87 -23.87 -7.42
C SER A 103 1.54 -22.83 -6.35
N GLY A 104 2.55 -22.13 -5.82
CA GLY A 104 2.40 -21.08 -4.78
C GLY A 104 1.86 -19.74 -5.29
N THR A 105 1.04 -19.75 -6.34
CA THR A 105 0.48 -18.56 -6.99
C THR A 105 -0.98 -18.79 -7.37
N PRO A 106 -1.82 -17.73 -7.37
CA PRO A 106 -3.18 -17.81 -7.88
C PRO A 106 -3.19 -18.37 -9.31
N LYS A 107 -3.95 -19.45 -9.56
CA LYS A 107 -4.02 -20.09 -10.89
C LYS A 107 -4.70 -19.21 -11.95
N ASN A 108 -5.59 -18.30 -11.52
CA ASN A 108 -6.22 -17.34 -12.41
C ASN A 108 -5.20 -16.25 -12.82
N LYS A 109 -5.03 -16.01 -14.13
CA LYS A 109 -4.15 -14.98 -14.69
C LYS A 109 -4.45 -13.60 -14.12
N ASP A 110 -5.72 -13.27 -13.92
CA ASP A 110 -6.15 -11.96 -13.42
C ASP A 110 -5.86 -11.82 -11.92
N ALA A 111 -6.13 -12.86 -11.14
CA ALA A 111 -5.75 -12.89 -9.72
C ALA A 111 -4.23 -12.74 -9.56
N ARG A 112 -3.43 -13.49 -10.33
CA ARG A 112 -1.96 -13.37 -10.30
C ARG A 112 -1.49 -11.95 -10.66
N ARG A 113 -2.12 -11.30 -11.64
CA ARG A 113 -1.81 -9.92 -12.01
C ARG A 113 -2.15 -8.95 -10.88
N LEU A 114 -3.28 -9.17 -10.19
CA LEU A 114 -3.71 -8.35 -9.06
C LEU A 114 -2.79 -8.51 -7.84
N ASP A 115 -2.38 -9.74 -7.48
CA ASP A 115 -1.39 -9.95 -6.40
C ASP A 115 -0.05 -9.29 -6.75
N LEU A 116 0.41 -9.39 -8.00
CA LEU A 116 1.64 -8.73 -8.44
C LEU A 116 1.51 -7.20 -8.33
N PHE A 117 0.38 -6.64 -8.73
CA PHE A 117 0.13 -5.20 -8.60
C PHE A 117 0.10 -4.77 -7.13
N GLY A 118 -0.60 -5.52 -6.28
CA GLY A 118 -0.62 -5.29 -4.84
C GLY A 118 0.78 -5.32 -4.22
N ARG A 119 1.64 -6.29 -4.59
CA ARG A 119 3.05 -6.30 -4.13
C ARG A 119 3.81 -5.04 -4.54
N LYS A 120 3.66 -4.57 -5.78
CA LYS A 120 4.33 -3.34 -6.23
C LYS A 120 3.86 -2.11 -5.45
N VAL A 121 2.54 -1.97 -5.26
CA VAL A 121 1.98 -0.87 -4.45
C VAL A 121 2.49 -0.95 -3.02
N TYR A 122 2.56 -2.16 -2.44
CA TYR A 122 3.11 -2.39 -1.11
C TYR A 122 4.56 -1.91 -0.98
N SER A 123 5.45 -2.28 -1.92
CA SER A 123 6.86 -1.87 -1.89
C SER A 123 7.02 -0.35 -1.97
N VAL A 124 6.29 0.30 -2.87
CA VAL A 124 6.36 1.76 -3.06
C VAL A 124 5.80 2.48 -1.83
N ALA A 125 4.67 2.02 -1.31
CA ALA A 125 4.05 2.59 -0.12
C ALA A 125 4.93 2.43 1.11
N SER A 126 5.53 1.26 1.32
CA SER A 126 6.44 1.02 2.43
C SER A 126 7.69 1.91 2.34
N LEU A 127 8.27 2.05 1.13
CA LEU A 127 9.35 3.01 0.91
C LEU A 127 8.92 4.44 1.27
N GLN A 128 7.71 4.85 0.90
CA GLN A 128 7.21 6.18 1.22
C GLN A 128 7.06 6.39 2.73
N VAL A 129 6.61 5.38 3.49
CA VAL A 129 6.61 5.44 4.97
C VAL A 129 8.02 5.71 5.49
N TRP A 130 9.04 5.02 4.96
CA TRP A 130 10.43 5.22 5.38
C TRP A 130 10.97 6.61 5.04
N VAL A 131 10.70 7.09 3.83
CA VAL A 131 11.10 8.45 3.40
C VAL A 131 10.44 9.49 4.29
N SER A 132 9.14 9.34 4.58
CA SER A 132 8.40 10.26 5.41
C SER A 132 8.82 10.22 6.88
N ASN A 133 9.19 9.06 7.41
CA ASN A 133 9.82 8.95 8.74
C ASN A 133 11.13 9.75 8.81
N HIS A 134 12.01 9.59 7.82
CA HIS A 134 13.26 10.38 7.76
C HIS A 134 12.98 11.89 7.63
N GLN A 135 12.00 12.27 6.80
CA GLN A 135 11.59 13.67 6.69
C GLN A 135 11.08 14.23 8.01
N ALA A 136 10.33 13.43 8.78
CA ALA A 136 9.83 13.84 10.08
C ALA A 136 10.97 14.03 11.10
N LEU A 137 11.90 13.07 11.19
CA LEU A 137 13.07 13.18 12.07
C LEU A 137 13.94 14.39 11.74
N LEU A 138 14.23 14.62 10.45
CA LEU A 138 14.98 15.81 10.00
C LEU A 138 14.22 17.11 10.29
N GLY A 139 12.90 17.12 10.09
CA GLY A 139 12.04 18.25 10.43
C GLY A 139 12.09 18.57 11.92
N ARG A 140 12.06 17.54 12.78
CA ARG A 140 12.13 17.71 14.24
C ARG A 140 13.48 18.25 14.67
N PHE A 141 14.56 17.70 14.14
CA PHE A 141 15.91 18.21 14.37
C PHE A 141 16.03 19.69 13.97
N ASN A 142 15.55 20.06 12.78
CA ASN A 142 15.54 21.45 12.32
C ASN A 142 14.72 22.36 13.26
N PHE A 143 13.60 21.87 13.81
CA PHE A 143 12.78 22.65 14.72
C PHE A 143 13.54 22.94 16.02
N ASN A 144 14.19 21.92 16.58
CA ASN A 144 15.02 22.03 17.79
C ASN A 144 16.25 22.93 17.54
N LEU A 145 16.81 22.90 16.32
CA LEU A 145 17.90 23.79 15.92
C LEU A 145 17.44 25.26 15.94
N TRP A 146 16.27 25.56 15.36
CA TRP A 146 15.68 26.90 15.47
C TRP A 146 15.39 27.27 16.93
N ASP A 147 15.00 26.33 17.79
CA ASP A 147 14.83 26.66 19.20
C ASP A 147 16.16 27.00 19.89
N SER A 148 17.23 26.26 19.56
CA SER A 148 18.57 26.52 20.08
C SER A 148 19.14 27.84 19.60
N ILE A 149 18.96 28.17 18.31
CA ILE A 149 19.42 29.44 17.73
C ILE A 149 18.70 30.64 18.38
N SER A 150 17.48 30.46 18.90
CA SER A 150 16.72 31.56 19.50
C SER A 150 17.38 32.16 20.74
N LYS A 151 18.24 31.38 21.42
CA LYS A 151 19.04 31.81 22.58
C LYS A 151 20.03 32.93 22.24
N PHE A 152 20.49 33.02 20.99
CA PHE A 152 21.40 34.08 20.56
C PHE A 152 20.73 35.45 20.45
N LYS A 153 19.38 35.50 20.45
CA LYS A 153 18.62 36.74 20.40
C LYS A 153 18.96 37.69 21.55
N GLU A 154 19.27 37.16 22.72
CA GLU A 154 19.56 37.93 23.94
C GLU A 154 20.87 38.74 23.84
N GLY A 155 21.78 38.35 22.95
CA GLY A 155 23.05 39.05 22.73
C GLY A 155 23.00 40.14 21.65
N LEU A 156 21.84 40.36 21.00
CA LEU A 156 21.72 41.29 19.88
C LEU A 156 21.23 42.68 20.32
N PRO A 157 21.65 43.76 19.64
CA PRO A 157 21.00 45.07 19.73
C PRO A 157 19.49 45.00 19.46
N GLN A 158 18.70 45.86 20.09
CA GLN A 158 17.23 45.76 20.10
C GLN A 158 16.59 45.77 18.70
N ASP A 159 17.12 46.59 17.79
CA ASP A 159 16.73 46.68 16.39
C ASP A 159 16.99 45.36 15.64
N GLN A 160 18.19 44.78 15.82
CA GLN A 160 18.57 43.51 15.21
C GLN A 160 17.86 42.30 15.85
N ALA A 161 17.57 42.36 17.14
CA ALA A 161 16.87 41.31 17.87
C ALA A 161 15.43 41.09 17.37
N GLN A 162 14.77 42.16 16.91
CA GLN A 162 13.41 42.07 16.36
C GLN A 162 13.39 41.44 14.97
N GLU A 163 14.29 41.86 14.06
CA GLU A 163 14.43 41.24 12.73
C GLU A 163 14.88 39.78 12.83
N PHE A 164 15.79 39.48 13.76
CA PHE A 164 16.19 38.11 14.05
C PHE A 164 15.00 37.28 14.52
N ALA A 165 14.14 37.81 15.41
CA ALA A 165 12.97 37.08 15.89
C ALA A 165 11.99 36.74 14.76
N THR A 166 11.68 37.68 13.85
CA THR A 166 10.76 37.41 12.74
C THR A 166 11.33 36.37 11.77
N PHE A 167 12.64 36.40 11.53
CA PHE A 167 13.34 35.37 10.74
C PHE A 167 13.25 33.98 11.39
N MET A 168 13.46 33.91 12.70
CA MET A 168 13.37 32.69 13.49
C MET A 168 11.96 32.09 13.47
N ASP A 169 10.94 32.93 13.62
CA ASP A 169 9.54 32.52 13.55
C ASP A 169 9.20 31.96 12.17
N ALA A 170 9.67 32.61 11.10
CA ALA A 170 9.50 32.11 9.74
C ALA A 170 10.19 30.74 9.54
N GLY A 171 11.41 30.56 10.08
CA GLY A 171 12.12 29.28 10.04
C GLY A 171 11.38 28.15 10.78
N LYS A 172 10.83 28.44 11.96
CA LYS A 172 10.00 27.51 12.73
C LYS A 172 8.71 27.16 11.99
N GLU A 173 8.05 28.13 11.35
CA GLU A 173 6.84 27.86 10.55
C GLU A 173 7.11 26.97 9.33
N VAL A 174 8.19 27.24 8.58
CA VAL A 174 8.60 26.39 7.45
C VAL A 174 8.87 24.96 7.91
N THR A 175 9.50 24.81 9.08
CA THR A 175 9.78 23.51 9.67
C THR A 175 8.51 22.78 10.10
N ARG A 176 7.55 23.47 10.74
CA ARG A 176 6.21 22.92 11.03
C ARG A 176 5.50 22.45 9.77
N GLY A 177 5.51 23.26 8.71
CA GLY A 177 4.93 22.89 7.42
C GLY A 177 5.58 21.63 6.83
N THR A 178 6.90 21.48 6.98
CA THR A 178 7.62 20.28 6.54
C THR A 178 7.23 19.04 7.35
N LEU A 179 7.08 19.17 8.67
CA LEU A 179 6.59 18.10 9.54
C LEU A 179 5.15 17.69 9.19
N GLN A 180 4.27 18.66 8.92
CA GLN A 180 2.91 18.40 8.45
C GLN A 180 2.90 17.61 7.13
N MET A 181 3.73 18.00 6.16
CA MET A 181 3.86 17.27 4.90
C MET A 181 4.35 15.83 5.11
N ALA A 182 5.29 15.61 6.03
CA ALA A 182 5.79 14.29 6.37
C ALA A 182 4.70 13.41 7.03
N TRP A 183 3.89 14.00 7.93
CA TRP A 183 2.72 13.33 8.52
C TRP A 183 1.70 12.92 7.45
N GLU A 184 1.30 13.85 6.58
CA GLU A 184 0.32 13.60 5.52
C GLU A 184 0.83 12.54 4.53
N ALA A 185 2.11 12.58 4.18
CA ALA A 185 2.74 11.56 3.33
C ALA A 185 2.76 10.18 4.01
N THR A 186 3.01 10.12 5.32
CA THR A 186 2.92 8.87 6.10
C THR A 186 1.50 8.31 6.10
N VAL A 187 0.49 9.14 6.36
CA VAL A 187 -0.92 8.74 6.34
C VAL A 187 -1.33 8.23 4.95
N SER A 188 -0.91 8.93 3.89
CA SER A 188 -1.16 8.52 2.50
C SER A 188 -0.51 7.17 2.19
N ALA A 189 0.76 7.00 2.58
CA ALA A 189 1.49 5.75 2.40
C ALA A 189 0.85 4.59 3.18
N ALA A 190 0.40 4.80 4.41
CA ALA A 190 -0.31 3.79 5.20
C ALA A 190 -1.61 3.35 4.50
N ARG A 191 -2.38 4.28 3.93
CA ARG A 191 -3.58 3.96 3.13
C ARG A 191 -3.24 3.16 1.87
N MET A 192 -2.11 3.47 1.22
CA MET A 192 -1.62 2.68 0.08
C MET A 192 -1.19 1.27 0.48
N VAL A 193 -0.57 1.10 1.64
CA VAL A 193 -0.25 -0.23 2.21
C VAL A 193 -1.53 -1.04 2.41
N ILE A 194 -2.56 -0.46 3.05
CA ILE A 194 -3.86 -1.13 3.25
C ILE A 194 -4.48 -1.50 1.90
N SER A 195 -4.50 -0.57 0.93
CA SER A 195 -5.03 -0.83 -0.42
C SER A 195 -4.29 -1.99 -1.10
N ALA A 196 -2.98 -2.06 -0.96
CA ALA A 196 -2.16 -3.14 -1.48
C ALA A 196 -2.47 -4.49 -0.81
N VAL A 197 -2.69 -4.51 0.51
CA VAL A 197 -3.10 -5.70 1.25
C VAL A 197 -4.46 -6.18 0.75
N VAL A 198 -5.45 -5.30 0.62
CA VAL A 198 -6.79 -5.63 0.10
C VAL A 198 -6.74 -6.17 -1.33
N MET A 199 -5.90 -5.61 -2.21
CA MET A 199 -5.69 -6.13 -3.56
C MET A 199 -5.15 -7.57 -3.53
N ARG A 200 -4.15 -7.83 -2.68
CA ARG A 200 -3.60 -9.17 -2.51
C ARG A 200 -4.65 -10.11 -1.94
N TRP A 201 -5.37 -9.73 -0.88
CA TRP A 201 -6.50 -10.50 -0.32
C TRP A 201 -7.52 -10.87 -1.38
N SER A 202 -8.00 -9.89 -2.14
CA SER A 202 -8.99 -10.11 -3.19
C SER A 202 -8.52 -11.14 -4.22
N SER A 203 -7.25 -11.06 -4.63
CA SER A 203 -6.64 -12.05 -5.54
C SER A 203 -6.68 -13.47 -4.97
N TRP A 204 -6.27 -13.63 -3.70
CA TRP A 204 -6.22 -14.95 -3.06
C TRP A 204 -7.63 -15.49 -2.77
N LEU A 205 -8.54 -14.64 -2.30
CA LEU A 205 -9.93 -14.99 -2.01
C LEU A 205 -10.69 -15.40 -3.28
N GLN A 206 -10.49 -14.73 -4.41
CA GLN A 206 -11.07 -15.14 -5.70
C GLN A 206 -10.68 -16.58 -6.09
N CYS A 207 -9.50 -17.05 -5.65
CA CYS A 207 -9.05 -18.42 -5.92
C CYS A 207 -9.52 -19.44 -4.87
N SER A 208 -9.99 -18.98 -3.71
CA SER A 208 -10.33 -19.83 -2.56
C SER A 208 -11.69 -20.56 -2.66
N ARG A 209 -12.56 -20.14 -3.59
CA ARG A 209 -13.97 -20.60 -3.73
C ARG A 209 -14.81 -20.45 -2.45
N LEU A 210 -14.43 -19.56 -1.53
CA LEU A 210 -15.23 -19.22 -0.35
C LEU A 210 -16.54 -18.53 -0.77
N SER A 211 -17.57 -18.59 0.08
CA SER A 211 -18.81 -17.85 -0.16
C SER A 211 -18.54 -16.35 -0.18
N GLN A 212 -19.39 -15.58 -0.87
CA GLN A 212 -19.24 -14.13 -0.95
C GLN A 212 -19.27 -13.49 0.45
N GLU A 213 -20.10 -14.01 1.35
CA GLU A 213 -20.20 -13.58 2.76
C GLU A 213 -18.88 -13.77 3.51
N MET A 214 -18.25 -14.94 3.40
CA MET A 214 -16.95 -15.18 4.01
C MET A 214 -15.86 -14.32 3.38
N GLN A 215 -15.92 -14.04 2.08
CA GLN A 215 -14.97 -13.13 1.43
C GLN A 215 -15.11 -11.69 1.95
N THR A 216 -16.32 -11.20 2.18
CA THR A 216 -16.54 -9.85 2.74
C THR A 216 -16.06 -9.76 4.19
N THR A 217 -16.40 -10.74 5.03
CA THR A 217 -15.95 -10.75 6.43
C THR A 217 -14.43 -10.75 6.55
N LEU A 218 -13.73 -11.49 5.68
CA LEU A 218 -12.28 -11.53 5.68
C LEU A 218 -11.63 -10.25 5.15
N GLN A 219 -12.31 -9.50 4.27
CA GLN A 219 -11.80 -8.22 3.75
C GLN A 219 -11.91 -7.08 4.76
N ASP A 220 -12.86 -7.16 5.69
CA ASP A 220 -13.10 -6.13 6.71
C ASP A 220 -12.20 -6.28 7.95
N LEU A 221 -11.29 -7.26 7.97
CA LEU A 221 -10.39 -7.49 9.09
C LEU A 221 -9.30 -6.41 9.18
N PRO A 222 -8.90 -6.01 10.42
CA PRO A 222 -7.78 -5.12 10.60
C PRO A 222 -6.48 -5.78 10.10
N PHE A 223 -5.58 -4.97 9.56
CA PHE A 223 -4.24 -5.41 9.18
C PHE A 223 -3.24 -5.06 10.30
N GLU A 224 -2.65 -6.07 10.91
CA GLU A 224 -1.75 -5.93 12.07
C GLU A 224 -0.26 -6.08 11.71
N GLY A 225 0.07 -6.31 10.43
CA GLY A 225 1.46 -6.48 9.96
C GLY A 225 1.98 -7.92 10.03
N GLU A 226 1.37 -8.79 10.84
CA GLU A 226 1.72 -10.21 10.95
C GLU A 226 1.05 -11.04 9.84
N GLY A 227 1.73 -11.11 8.69
CA GLY A 227 1.32 -11.95 7.57
C GLY A 227 0.10 -11.43 6.81
N LEU A 228 -0.12 -11.96 5.60
CA LEU A 228 -1.29 -11.56 4.83
C LEU A 228 -2.56 -12.17 5.44
N LEU A 229 -2.53 -13.39 5.97
CA LEU A 229 -3.74 -14.13 6.32
C LEU A 229 -3.60 -14.85 7.69
N GLU A 230 -2.66 -14.44 8.54
CA GLU A 230 -2.38 -15.12 9.82
C GLU A 230 -3.50 -14.87 10.84
N LEU A 231 -4.00 -13.63 10.92
CA LEU A 231 -5.24 -13.27 11.64
C LEU A 231 -6.45 -14.07 11.13
N THR A 232 -6.42 -14.45 9.84
CA THR A 232 -7.46 -15.25 9.22
C THR A 232 -7.47 -16.68 9.74
N ASP A 233 -6.35 -17.27 10.18
CA ASP A 233 -6.31 -18.69 10.56
C ASP A 233 -7.11 -18.96 11.84
N ALA A 234 -6.93 -18.15 12.88
CA ALA A 234 -7.71 -18.27 14.11
C ALA A 234 -9.21 -18.05 13.85
N GLN A 235 -9.56 -17.10 12.98
CA GLN A 235 -10.96 -16.86 12.61
C GLN A 235 -11.51 -17.93 11.68
N LEU A 236 -10.72 -18.48 10.75
CA LEU A 236 -11.14 -19.58 9.88
C LEU A 236 -11.35 -20.85 10.69
N HIS A 237 -10.53 -21.07 11.71
CA HIS A 237 -10.73 -22.12 12.71
C HIS A 237 -12.03 -21.89 13.48
N CYS A 238 -12.25 -20.70 14.01
CA CYS A 238 -13.50 -20.34 14.70
C CYS A 238 -14.74 -20.50 13.80
N LEU A 239 -14.65 -20.09 12.52
CA LEU A 239 -15.70 -20.25 11.52
C LEU A 239 -15.92 -21.71 11.10
N LYS A 240 -14.85 -22.51 11.04
CA LYS A 240 -14.93 -23.94 10.77
C LYS A 240 -15.60 -24.66 11.92
N ASP A 241 -15.25 -24.31 13.15
CA ASP A 241 -15.83 -24.87 14.36
C ASP A 241 -17.30 -24.47 14.48
N SER A 242 -17.64 -23.20 14.21
CA SER A 242 -19.04 -22.76 14.19
C SER A 242 -19.87 -23.46 13.11
N ARG A 243 -19.27 -23.75 11.95
CA ARG A 243 -19.92 -24.55 10.89
C ARG A 243 -20.11 -26.00 11.32
N ALA A 244 -19.13 -26.60 11.99
CA ALA A 244 -19.24 -27.95 12.55
C ALA A 244 -20.33 -27.98 13.64
N THR A 245 -20.43 -26.94 14.46
CA THR A 245 -21.49 -26.76 15.46
C THR A 245 -22.86 -26.63 14.80
N LEU A 246 -23.02 -25.79 13.78
CA LEU A 246 -24.27 -25.68 13.01
C LEU A 246 -24.68 -26.99 12.35
N TRP A 247 -23.71 -27.77 11.86
CA TRP A 247 -23.93 -29.14 11.39
C TRP A 247 -24.46 -30.05 12.50
N SER A 248 -23.86 -30.02 13.70
CA SER A 248 -24.30 -30.85 14.83
C SER A 248 -25.69 -30.47 15.35
N LEU A 249 -26.10 -29.21 15.18
CA LEU A 249 -27.41 -28.68 15.61
C LEU A 249 -28.53 -28.86 14.57
N GLY A 250 -28.23 -29.39 13.38
CA GLY A 250 -29.24 -29.62 12.33
C GLY A 250 -29.80 -28.35 11.68
N LEU A 251 -29.17 -27.18 11.89
CA LEU A 251 -29.66 -25.87 11.43
C LEU A 251 -29.26 -25.50 9.99
N HIS A 252 -28.90 -26.48 9.17
CA HIS A 252 -28.44 -26.20 7.81
C HIS A 252 -29.62 -26.07 6.84
N THR A 253 -29.77 -24.90 6.19
CA THR A 253 -30.61 -24.75 5.00
C THR A 253 -29.93 -25.51 3.84
N PRO A 254 -30.52 -26.56 3.27
CA PRO A 254 -29.89 -27.27 2.16
C PRO A 254 -29.63 -26.29 1.02
N GLN A 255 -28.38 -26.21 0.60
CA GLN A 255 -27.99 -25.47 -0.59
C GLN A 255 -28.85 -26.00 -1.74
N GLN A 256 -29.70 -25.16 -2.33
CA GLN A 256 -30.59 -25.58 -3.42
C GLN A 256 -29.73 -26.20 -4.52
N ILE A 257 -29.83 -27.53 -4.66
CA ILE A 257 -29.30 -28.28 -5.79
C ILE A 257 -29.97 -27.70 -7.02
N ARG A 258 -29.25 -26.86 -7.77
CA ARG A 258 -29.69 -26.43 -9.09
C ARG A 258 -29.84 -27.69 -9.93
N LYS A 259 -31.08 -27.98 -10.32
CA LYS A 259 -31.40 -29.08 -11.24
C LYS A 259 -30.49 -28.98 -12.48
N PRO A 260 -29.94 -30.10 -12.97
CA PRO A 260 -29.17 -30.12 -14.21
C PRO A 260 -30.00 -29.49 -15.34
N PHE A 261 -29.40 -28.55 -16.06
CA PHE A 261 -29.98 -27.98 -17.27
C PHE A 261 -30.19 -29.12 -18.28
N GLN A 262 -31.45 -29.44 -18.59
CA GLN A 262 -31.78 -30.27 -19.75
C GLN A 262 -31.59 -29.39 -21.01
N PRO A 263 -30.76 -29.79 -21.98
CA PRO A 263 -30.70 -29.11 -23.27
C PRO A 263 -32.04 -29.26 -23.98
N LEU A 264 -32.61 -28.14 -24.47
CA LEU A 264 -33.77 -28.18 -25.36
C LEU A 264 -33.41 -28.97 -26.63
N SER A 265 -34.29 -29.88 -27.04
CA SER A 265 -34.20 -30.61 -28.31
C SER A 265 -34.07 -29.64 -29.50
N PRO A 266 -33.29 -29.98 -30.53
CA PRO A 266 -33.09 -29.11 -31.69
C PRO A 266 -34.39 -28.99 -32.52
N LEU A 267 -34.74 -27.76 -32.88
CA LEU A 267 -35.81 -27.47 -33.84
C LEU A 267 -35.50 -28.06 -35.22
N PRO A 268 -36.53 -28.45 -36.00
CA PRO A 268 -36.34 -28.95 -37.36
C PRO A 268 -35.78 -27.87 -38.31
N PRO A 269 -35.09 -28.28 -39.40
CA PRO A 269 -34.35 -27.36 -40.26
C PRO A 269 -35.29 -26.43 -41.02
N SER A 270 -35.13 -25.12 -40.78
CA SER A 270 -35.76 -24.06 -41.56
C SER A 270 -35.07 -23.92 -42.92
N ARG A 271 -35.88 -23.73 -43.95
CA ARG A 271 -35.51 -23.63 -45.37
C ARG A 271 -34.45 -22.56 -45.63
N SER A 272 -33.53 -22.94 -46.49
CA SER A 272 -32.53 -22.12 -47.16
C SER A 272 -33.12 -20.84 -47.77
N TRP A 273 -32.56 -19.69 -47.42
CA TRP A 273 -32.64 -18.47 -48.22
C TRP A 273 -31.23 -18.11 -48.69
N GLY A 274 -31.14 -17.84 -49.99
CA GLY A 274 -29.91 -17.71 -50.74
C GLY A 274 -29.02 -16.55 -50.30
N ILE A 275 -27.73 -16.74 -50.55
CA ILE A 275 -26.68 -15.74 -50.46
C ILE A 275 -26.72 -14.87 -51.74
N PRO A 276 -26.68 -13.54 -51.62
CA PRO A 276 -26.04 -12.72 -52.64
C PRO A 276 -24.78 -12.03 -52.10
N GLN A 277 -23.66 -12.46 -52.69
CA GLN A 277 -22.50 -11.71 -53.17
C GLN A 277 -22.00 -10.45 -52.43
N SER A 278 -20.69 -10.54 -52.16
CA SER A 278 -19.70 -9.54 -51.79
C SER A 278 -19.85 -8.16 -52.45
N ILE A 279 -19.82 -7.11 -51.63
CA ILE A 279 -19.47 -5.75 -52.06
C ILE A 279 -18.09 -5.41 -51.50
N SER A 280 -17.13 -5.28 -52.42
CA SER A 280 -15.76 -4.82 -52.19
C SER A 280 -15.74 -3.31 -51.92
N TYR A 281 -15.27 -2.89 -50.75
CA TYR A 281 -14.96 -1.47 -50.50
C TYR A 281 -13.56 -1.12 -51.00
N ARG A 282 -13.53 -0.32 -52.07
CA ARG A 282 -12.34 0.30 -52.68
C ARG A 282 -11.85 1.45 -51.78
N ARG A 283 -10.70 1.25 -51.12
CA ARG A 283 -9.96 2.29 -50.38
C ARG A 283 -9.40 3.32 -51.39
N LYS A 284 -9.86 4.57 -51.33
CA LYS A 284 -9.20 5.70 -52.01
C LYS A 284 -8.28 6.39 -51.01
N GLU A 285 -6.99 6.26 -51.22
CA GLU A 285 -5.99 7.17 -50.67
C GLU A 285 -6.14 8.55 -51.33
N LYS A 286 -6.07 9.62 -50.52
CA LYS A 286 -5.74 10.95 -51.01
C LYS A 286 -4.55 11.47 -50.22
N VAL A 287 -3.51 11.77 -51.00
CA VAL A 287 -2.23 12.37 -50.64
C VAL A 287 -2.29 13.88 -50.95
N LYS A 288 -1.51 14.67 -50.19
CA LYS A 288 -1.16 16.11 -50.34
C LYS A 288 -2.27 17.10 -50.00
N GLY A 289 -2.10 18.11 -49.15
CA GLY A 289 -0.90 18.81 -48.66
C GLY A 289 -1.11 20.30 -48.91
N PHE A 290 -0.99 21.16 -47.90
CA PHE A 290 -0.86 22.62 -48.10
C PHE A 290 -0.25 23.30 -46.87
N LYS A 291 0.85 24.01 -47.15
CA LYS A 291 1.50 25.16 -46.48
C LYS A 291 1.78 25.10 -44.98
#